data_AF-A0A9D6YIV6-F1
#
_entry.id   AF-A0A9D6YIV6-F1
#
_cell.length_a   1.000
_cell.length_b   1.000
_cell.length_c   1.000
_cell.angle_alpha   90.00
_cell.angle_beta   90.00
_cell.angle_gamma   90.00
#
_symmetry.space_group_name_H-M   'P 1'
#
loop_
_entity.id
_entity.type
_entity.pdbx_description
1 polymer ?
#
loop_
_entity_poly.entity_id
_entity_poly.type
_entity_poly.pdbx_seq_one_letter_code
_entity_poly.pdbx_strand_id
1 'polypeptide(L)' 'MARASAFILDSGDTFPALGFETVAHGRVALPDGFGDGWGVFLAYRAHW' A
#
# COMPACT_ATOMS: atom_id res chain seq x y z
N MET A 1 -19.16 -8.55 -3.59
CA MET A 1 -17.76 -8.19 -3.28
C MET A 1 -17.58 -8.26 -1.78
N ALA A 2 -16.82 -9.24 -1.28
CA ALA A 2 -16.55 -9.38 0.15
C ALA A 2 -15.49 -8.35 0.57
N ARG A 3 -15.81 -7.53 1.58
CA ARG A 3 -14.89 -6.56 2.17
C ARG A 3 -14.12 -7.26 3.30
N ALA A 4 -12.79 -7.30 3.21
CA ALA A 4 -11.95 -8.00 4.19
C ALA A 4 -11.98 -7.33 5.58
N SER A 5 -12.13 -6.01 5.67
CA SER A 5 -12.35 -5.29 6.93
C SER A 5 -13.06 -3.96 6.70
N ALA A 6 -13.74 -3.44 7.73
CA ALA A 6 -14.37 -2.11 7.70
C ALA A 6 -13.43 -0.99 8.14
N PHE A 7 -12.20 -1.32 8.53
CA PHE A 7 -11.26 -0.37 9.11
C PHE A 7 -10.65 0.52 8.02
N ILE A 8 -10.72 1.83 8.24
CA ILE A 8 -10.12 2.86 7.38
C ILE A 8 -9.11 3.60 8.25
N LEU A 9 -7.90 3.78 7.73
CA LEU A 9 -6.84 4.53 8.40
C LEU A 9 -7.23 6.01 8.48
N ASP A 10 -6.98 6.64 9.63
CA ASP A 10 -7.09 8.08 9.82
C ASP A 10 -5.71 8.76 9.76
N SER A 11 -5.70 10.08 9.71
CA SER A 11 -4.47 10.88 9.70
C SER A 11 -3.70 10.70 11.01
N GLY A 12 -2.42 10.33 10.90
CA GLY A 12 -1.56 10.06 12.05
C GLY A 12 -1.50 8.58 12.45
N ASP A 13 -2.36 7.72 11.89
CA ASP A 13 -2.24 6.28 12.06
C ASP A 13 -0.95 5.77 11.41
N THR A 14 -0.36 4.74 12.01
CA THR A 14 0.81 4.07 11.44
C THR A 14 0.40 3.36 10.15
N PHE A 15 1.13 3.63 9.06
CA PHE A 15 0.90 2.95 7.80
C PHE A 15 1.19 1.44 7.93
N PRO A 16 0.29 0.56 7.44
CA PRO A 16 0.45 -0.87 7.60
C PRO A 16 1.62 -1.41 6.78
N ALA A 17 2.22 -2.51 7.26
CA ALA A 17 3.19 -3.25 6.47
C ALA A 17 2.47 -3.98 5.32
N LEU A 18 2.87 -3.68 4.07
CA LEU A 18 2.26 -4.26 2.87
C LEU A 18 3.33 -4.85 1.97
N GLY A 19 3.03 -5.95 1.29
CA GLY A 19 3.91 -6.58 0.31
C GLY A 19 3.17 -6.82 -1.00
N PHE A 20 3.76 -6.42 -2.12
CA PHE A 20 3.18 -6.58 -3.46
C PHE A 20 4.20 -7.17 -4.44
N GLU A 21 3.70 -7.94 -5.39
CA GLU A 21 4.44 -8.25 -6.61
C GLU A 21 4.22 -7.13 -7.63
N THR A 22 5.29 -6.71 -8.29
CA THR A 22 5.22 -5.70 -9.34
C THR A 22 4.94 -6.36 -10.67
N VAL A 23 4.41 -5.59 -11.63
CA VAL A 23 4.20 -6.05 -13.00
C VAL A 23 5.50 -6.48 -13.69
N ALA A 24 6.64 -5.98 -13.23
CA ALA A 24 7.97 -6.39 -13.69
C ALA A 24 8.52 -7.62 -12.93
N HIS A 25 7.66 -8.38 -12.24
CA HIS A 25 8.01 -9.55 -11.42
C HIS A 25 8.99 -9.24 -10.28
N GLY A 26 9.07 -7.97 -9.86
CA GLY A 26 9.77 -7.57 -8.65
C GLY A 26 8.88 -7.70 -7.42
N ARG A 27 9.44 -7.42 -6.24
CA ARG A 27 8.70 -7.31 -4.99
C ARG A 27 8.90 -5.94 -4.39
N VAL A 28 7.84 -5.33 -3.90
CA VAL A 28 7.89 -4.09 -3.12
C VAL A 28 7.30 -4.35 -1.73
N ALA A 29 7.98 -3.85 -0.72
CA ALA A 29 7.51 -3.84 0.66
C ALA A 29 7.30 -2.38 1.09
N LEU A 30 6.16 -2.09 1.72
CA LEU A 30 5.87 -0.79 2.32
C LEU A 30 5.79 -0.96 3.84
N PRO A 31 6.22 0.05 4.63
CA PRO A 31 6.62 1.39 4.19
C PRO A 31 8.05 1.52 3.66
N ASP A 32 8.89 0.49 3.73
CA ASP A 32 10.32 0.54 3.35
C ASP A 32 10.56 1.10 1.94
N GLY A 33 9.66 0.80 0.99
CA GLY A 33 9.71 1.28 -0.39
C GLY A 33 9.53 2.79 -0.57
N PHE A 34 9.13 3.54 0.47
CA PHE A 34 9.11 5.00 0.44
C PHE A 34 10.50 5.63 0.67
N GLY A 35 11.47 4.87 1.18
CA GLY A 35 12.79 5.39 1.57
C GLY A 35 12.73 6.28 2.82
N ASP A 36 13.75 7.13 3.01
CA ASP A 36 13.91 7.96 4.22
C ASP A 36 13.05 9.24 4.24
N GLY A 37 12.09 9.37 3.32
CA GLY A 37 11.33 10.60 3.08
C GLY A 37 9.80 10.43 3.13
N TRP A 38 9.10 11.52 2.84
CA TRP A 38 7.65 11.49 2.66
C TRP A 38 7.28 10.82 1.34
N GLY A 39 6.37 9.85 1.42
CA GLY A 39 5.85 9.12 0.26
C GLY A 39 4.35 9.32 0.07
N VAL A 40 3.88 9.09 -1.14
CA VAL A 40 2.45 9.07 -1.48
C VAL A 40 2.10 7.69 -2.02
N PHE A 41 1.05 7.08 -1.47
CA PHE A 41 0.51 5.80 -1.93
C PHE A 41 -0.85 6.00 -2.59
N LEU A 42 -0.97 5.62 -3.86
CA LEU A 42 -2.22 5.70 -4.62
C LEU A 42 -2.71 4.28 -4.90
N ALA A 43 -3.91 3.96 -4.40
CA ALA A 43 -4.56 2.68 -4.65
C ALA A 43 -5.70 2.86 -5.66
N TYR A 44 -5.69 2.05 -6.72
CA TYR A 44 -6.75 1.99 -7.72
C TYR A 44 -7.46 0.64 -7.63
N ARG A 45 -8.76 0.62 -7.95
CA ARG A 45 -9.56 -0.62 -7.89
C ARG A 45 -9.08 -1.68 -8.88
N ALA A 46 -8.59 -1.27 -10.04
CA ALA A 46 -8.09 -2.13 -11.10
C ALA A 46 -7.16 -1.33 -12.02
N HIS A 47 -6.32 -2.04 -12.76
CA HIS A 47 -5.62 -1.55 -13.95
C HIS A 47 -6.07 -2.38 -15.15
N TRP A 48 -5.92 -1.82 -16.35
CA TRP A 48 -6.29 -2.46 -17.62
C TRP A 48 -5.06 -3.07 -18.27
#